data_AF-A0A3L6JLB2-F1
#
_entry.id   AF-A0A3L6JLB2-F1
#
_cell.length_a   1.000
_cell.length_b   1.000
_cell.length_c   1.000
_cell.angle_alpha   90.00
_cell.angle_beta   90.00
_cell.angle_gamma   90.00
#
_symmetry.space_group_name_H-M   'P 1'
#
loop_
_entity.id
_entity.type
_entity.pdbx_description
1 polymer ?
#
loop_
_entity_poly.entity_id
_entity_poly.type
_entity_poly.pdbx_seq_one_letter_code
_entity_poly.pdbx_strand_id
1 'polypeptide(L)'
;MMSSETIMCPVCGGAIQTVSPDKVNRCEFCASPVLGRRQNHDCVNHPGRVAKGVCSVCGDLVCEECIQLRVGDYGGKLFTIANCGKPDCVQESKWAQPLNLEYQRLANMDWSDSVDNSILRVTGLGAVLMVVFELVFVLCMLYVQYFTSWGLTTDPVPNIPYFFVRGDTVVLFCIIGNLLSALLLQTALQVHVHERQLGAGILLMLLLVTEVGFLLGRGLLFNLRFYPSLYLIPFFLGAFVIATLMVFGGALLAIGVGFKKRKQLKRARETLGLSGQ
;
A
#
# COMPACT_ATOMS: atom_id res chain seq x y z
N MET A 1 -51.57 -26.25 -3.73
CA MET A 1 -51.13 -25.45 -2.56
C MET A 1 -49.71 -25.89 -2.24
N MET A 2 -48.71 -25.09 -2.60
CA MET A 2 -47.31 -25.38 -2.24
C MET A 2 -47.11 -25.04 -0.77
N SER A 3 -46.68 -26.00 0.04
CA SER A 3 -46.36 -25.78 1.45
C SER A 3 -45.13 -24.89 1.55
N SER A 4 -45.29 -23.66 2.04
CA SER A 4 -44.14 -22.81 2.41
C SER A 4 -43.52 -23.38 3.70
N GLU A 5 -42.30 -23.91 3.58
CA GLU A 5 -41.51 -24.31 4.74
C GLU A 5 -40.79 -23.06 5.27
N THR A 6 -40.78 -22.87 6.59
CA THR A 6 -39.99 -21.79 7.22
C THR A 6 -38.74 -22.41 7.81
N ILE A 7 -37.58 -21.96 7.37
CA ILE A 7 -36.27 -22.41 7.84
C ILE A 7 -35.51 -21.25 8.50
N MET A 8 -34.63 -21.57 9.45
CA MET A 8 -33.78 -20.57 10.09
C MET A 8 -32.49 -20.39 9.27
N CYS A 9 -32.10 -19.14 9.04
CA CYS A 9 -30.83 -18.83 8.39
C CYS A 9 -29.67 -19.32 9.27
N PRO A 10 -28.76 -20.16 8.77
CA PRO A 10 -27.63 -20.66 9.55
C PRO A 10 -26.60 -19.57 9.86
N VAL A 11 -26.63 -18.43 9.17
CA VAL A 11 -25.67 -17.34 9.33
C VAL A 11 -26.12 -16.33 10.38
N CYS A 12 -27.36 -15.84 10.30
CA CYS A 12 -27.87 -14.78 11.18
C CYS A 12 -29.05 -15.19 12.07
N GLY A 13 -29.57 -16.41 11.94
CA GLY A 13 -30.75 -16.87 12.67
C GLY A 13 -32.08 -16.25 12.21
N GLY A 14 -32.10 -15.46 11.13
CA GLY A 14 -33.34 -14.91 10.58
C GLY A 14 -34.24 -15.98 9.98
N ALA A 15 -35.56 -15.84 10.13
CA ALA A 15 -36.53 -16.75 9.50
C ALA A 15 -36.59 -16.52 7.98
N ILE A 16 -36.57 -17.61 7.21
CA ILE A 16 -36.63 -17.60 5.74
C ILE A 16 -37.82 -18.45 5.31
N GLN A 17 -38.73 -17.86 4.52
CA GLN A 17 -39.78 -18.63 3.86
C GLN A 17 -39.23 -19.22 2.56
N THR A 18 -39.31 -20.54 2.39
CA THR A 18 -38.93 -21.20 1.13
C THR A 18 -40.08 -21.07 0.14
N VAL A 19 -39.97 -20.10 -0.78
CA VAL A 19 -41.04 -19.79 -1.75
C VAL A 19 -40.86 -20.57 -3.05
N SER A 20 -39.60 -20.84 -3.43
CA SER A 20 -39.27 -21.58 -4.64
C SER A 20 -38.69 -22.96 -4.29
N PRO A 21 -39.26 -24.08 -4.76
CA PRO A 21 -38.72 -25.41 -4.52
C PRO A 21 -37.44 -25.68 -5.34
N ASP A 22 -37.27 -25.00 -6.48
CA ASP A 22 -36.21 -25.29 -7.44
C ASP A 22 -35.06 -24.26 -7.42
N LYS A 23 -35.15 -23.24 -6.57
CA LYS A 23 -34.18 -22.14 -6.49
C LYS A 23 -33.74 -21.88 -5.06
N VAL A 24 -32.53 -21.33 -4.92
CA VAL A 24 -31.98 -20.90 -3.64
C VAL A 24 -32.79 -19.72 -3.10
N ASN A 25 -33.17 -19.81 -1.82
CA ASN A 25 -33.85 -18.73 -1.12
C ASN A 25 -32.79 -17.81 -0.49
N ARG A 26 -33.00 -16.49 -0.49
CA ARG A 26 -32.08 -15.54 0.16
C ARG A 26 -32.66 -15.09 1.48
N CYS A 27 -31.84 -15.06 2.52
CA CYS A 27 -32.24 -14.46 3.79
C CYS A 27 -32.49 -12.95 3.60
N GLU A 28 -33.65 -12.44 3.99
CA GLU A 28 -33.94 -11.01 3.89
C GLU A 28 -33.02 -10.15 4.76
N PHE A 29 -32.55 -10.69 5.89
CA PHE A 29 -31.70 -9.96 6.84
C PHE A 29 -30.23 -9.86 6.41
N CYS A 30 -29.64 -10.94 5.88
CA CYS A 30 -28.20 -10.99 5.57
C CYS A 30 -27.88 -11.32 4.11
N ALA A 31 -28.90 -11.47 3.27
CA ALA A 31 -28.81 -11.89 1.86
C ALA A 31 -28.13 -13.24 1.62
N SER A 32 -27.84 -14.02 2.69
CA SER A 32 -27.19 -15.32 2.57
C SER A 32 -28.07 -16.30 1.78
N PRO A 33 -27.50 -17.03 0.80
CA PRO A 33 -28.20 -18.09 0.08
C PRO A 33 -28.44 -19.30 1.00
N VAL A 34 -29.69 -19.76 1.10
CA VAL A 34 -30.10 -20.90 1.93
C VAL A 34 -30.99 -21.84 1.13
N LEU A 35 -30.74 -23.13 1.29
CA LEU A 35 -31.55 -24.21 0.72
C LEU A 35 -32.51 -24.76 1.78
N GLY A 36 -33.74 -25.05 1.35
CA GLY A 36 -34.73 -25.79 2.12
C GLY A 36 -34.36 -27.27 2.26
N ARG A 37 -34.92 -27.94 3.26
CA ARG A 37 -34.55 -29.32 3.63
C ARG A 37 -34.80 -30.35 2.54
N ARG A 38 -35.74 -30.08 1.64
CA ARG A 38 -36.13 -30.95 0.52
C ARG A 38 -35.59 -30.51 -0.83
N GLN A 39 -34.82 -29.42 -0.87
CA GLN A 39 -34.25 -28.93 -2.12
C GLN A 39 -33.00 -29.74 -2.49
N ASN A 40 -32.85 -30.02 -3.78
CA ASN A 40 -31.64 -30.68 -4.28
C ASN A 40 -30.44 -29.72 -4.15
N HIS A 41 -29.32 -30.23 -3.66
CA HIS A 41 -28.06 -29.49 -3.57
C HIS A 41 -27.17 -29.64 -4.82
N ASP A 42 -27.62 -30.42 -5.80
CA ASP A 42 -26.87 -30.65 -7.03
C ASP A 42 -26.89 -29.44 -7.96
N CYS A 43 -25.91 -29.42 -8.86
CA CYS A 43 -25.90 -28.50 -9.97
C CYS A 43 -27.07 -28.76 -10.93
N VAL A 44 -27.75 -27.69 -11.33
CA VAL A 44 -28.88 -27.75 -12.28
C VAL A 44 -28.49 -28.39 -13.63
N ASN A 45 -27.23 -28.24 -14.04
CA ASN A 45 -26.73 -28.78 -15.31
C ASN A 45 -26.09 -30.17 -15.17
N HIS A 46 -25.75 -30.60 -13.96
CA HIS A 46 -25.03 -31.85 -13.69
C HIS A 46 -25.65 -32.58 -12.49
N PRO A 47 -26.64 -33.46 -12.72
CA PRO A 47 -27.26 -34.25 -11.65
C PRO A 47 -26.22 -35.15 -10.97
N GLY A 48 -26.23 -35.23 -9.64
CA GLY A 48 -25.28 -36.02 -8.84
C GLY A 48 -23.96 -35.32 -8.52
N ARG A 49 -23.79 -34.05 -8.93
CA ARG A 49 -22.62 -33.23 -8.58
C ARG A 49 -23.04 -32.05 -7.73
N VAL A 50 -22.53 -32.02 -6.49
CA VAL A 50 -22.82 -30.97 -5.51
C VAL A 50 -22.44 -29.59 -6.06
N ALA A 51 -23.37 -28.64 -5.95
CA ALA A 51 -23.15 -27.27 -6.36
C ALA A 51 -22.14 -26.57 -5.42
N LYS A 52 -21.28 -25.73 -6.00
CA LYS A 52 -20.29 -24.93 -5.25
C LYS A 52 -20.66 -23.45 -5.15
N GLY A 53 -21.63 -22.99 -5.94
CA GLY A 53 -22.06 -21.61 -5.92
C GLY A 53 -23.49 -21.43 -6.40
N VAL A 54 -23.98 -20.20 -6.24
CA VAL A 54 -25.31 -19.78 -6.63
C VAL A 54 -25.17 -18.72 -7.71
N CYS A 55 -25.91 -18.86 -8.81
CA CYS A 55 -25.97 -17.83 -9.84
C CYS A 55 -26.59 -16.56 -9.24
N SER A 56 -25.88 -15.44 -9.34
CA SER A 56 -26.25 -14.17 -8.72
C SER A 56 -27.48 -13.55 -9.40
N VAL A 57 -27.72 -13.90 -10.66
CA VAL A 57 -28.86 -13.43 -11.48
C VAL A 57 -30.09 -14.32 -11.29
N CYS A 58 -30.01 -15.61 -11.65
CA CYS A 58 -31.20 -16.49 -11.66
C CYS A 58 -31.47 -17.25 -10.35
N GLY A 59 -30.48 -17.33 -9.44
CA GLY A 59 -30.58 -18.08 -8.17
C GLY A 59 -30.36 -19.59 -8.28
N ASP A 60 -29.93 -20.08 -9.45
CA ASP A 60 -29.68 -21.51 -9.69
C ASP A 60 -28.39 -21.98 -9.04
N LEU A 61 -28.39 -23.24 -8.58
CA LEU A 61 -27.20 -23.93 -8.07
C LEU A 61 -26.29 -24.41 -9.22
N VAL A 62 -25.01 -24.04 -9.14
CA VAL A 62 -24.01 -24.38 -10.16
C VAL A 62 -22.77 -25.03 -9.56
N CYS A 63 -22.24 -26.05 -10.24
CA CYS A 63 -20.95 -26.64 -9.92
C CYS A 63 -19.79 -25.75 -10.42
N GLU A 64 -18.57 -26.12 -10.03
CA GLU A 64 -17.33 -25.39 -10.38
C GLU A 64 -17.06 -25.28 -11.89
N GLU A 65 -17.56 -26.22 -12.69
CA GLU A 65 -17.40 -26.17 -14.16
C GLU A 65 -18.45 -25.28 -14.84
N CYS A 66 -19.61 -25.09 -14.21
CA CYS A 66 -20.70 -24.28 -14.74
C CYS A 66 -20.70 -22.84 -14.22
N ILE A 67 -19.86 -22.52 -13.24
CA ILE A 67 -19.76 -21.21 -12.64
C ILE A 67 -18.74 -20.36 -13.41
N GLN A 68 -19.21 -19.23 -13.92
CA GLN A 68 -18.34 -18.20 -14.45
C GLN A 68 -18.27 -17.06 -13.44
N LEU A 69 -17.10 -16.90 -12.81
CA LEU A 69 -16.84 -15.77 -11.93
C LEU A 69 -16.56 -14.53 -12.80
N ARG A 70 -17.22 -13.43 -12.48
CA ARG A 70 -17.05 -12.14 -13.15
C ARG A 70 -16.77 -11.07 -12.12
N VAL A 71 -15.93 -10.10 -12.45
CA VAL A 71 -15.62 -8.97 -11.57
C VAL A 71 -16.01 -7.68 -12.28
N GLY A 72 -16.72 -6.82 -11.57
CA GLY A 72 -17.15 -5.52 -12.07
C GLY A 72 -17.06 -4.47 -10.97
N ASP A 73 -16.82 -3.22 -11.38
CA ASP A 73 -16.90 -2.06 -10.47
C ASP A 73 -18.34 -1.54 -10.47
N TYR A 74 -18.94 -1.47 -9.28
CA TYR A 74 -20.25 -0.86 -9.08
C TYR A 74 -20.16 0.17 -7.95
N GLY A 75 -20.20 1.46 -8.30
CA GLY A 75 -20.14 2.56 -7.32
C GLY A 75 -18.79 2.68 -6.60
N GLY A 76 -17.68 2.31 -7.24
CA GLY A 76 -16.33 2.36 -6.66
C GLY A 76 -16.00 1.16 -5.77
N LYS A 77 -16.84 0.11 -5.78
CA LYS A 77 -16.60 -1.15 -5.10
C LYS A 77 -16.51 -2.28 -6.12
N LEU A 78 -15.45 -3.08 -6.00
CA LEU A 78 -15.27 -4.31 -6.79
C LEU A 78 -16.22 -5.39 -6.27
N PHE A 79 -17.13 -5.85 -7.12
CA PHE A 79 -18.02 -6.96 -6.85
C PHE A 79 -17.59 -8.19 -7.63
N THR A 80 -17.58 -9.34 -6.96
CA THR A 80 -17.43 -10.65 -7.61
C THR A 80 -18.81 -11.29 -7.75
N ILE A 81 -19.15 -11.66 -8.98
CA ILE A 81 -20.45 -12.18 -9.36
C ILE A 81 -20.24 -13.59 -9.89
N ALA A 82 -20.91 -14.56 -9.27
CA ALA A 82 -21.01 -15.90 -9.80
C ALA A 82 -22.19 -15.97 -10.79
N ASN A 83 -21.94 -16.36 -12.04
CA ASN A 83 -22.99 -16.56 -13.04
C ASN A 83 -23.00 -17.98 -13.60
N CYS A 84 -24.18 -18.45 -13.98
CA CYS A 84 -24.34 -19.65 -14.79
C CYS A 84 -24.18 -19.32 -16.28
N GLY A 85 -23.94 -20.33 -17.11
CA GLY A 85 -23.77 -20.17 -18.56
C GLY A 85 -25.04 -19.85 -19.36
N LYS A 86 -26.19 -19.59 -18.71
CA LYS A 86 -27.44 -19.24 -19.42
C LYS A 86 -27.30 -17.88 -20.11
N PRO A 87 -27.73 -17.72 -21.38
CA PRO A 87 -27.51 -16.51 -22.16
C PRO A 87 -28.09 -15.25 -21.49
N ASP A 88 -29.29 -15.36 -20.90
CA ASP A 88 -29.93 -14.26 -20.18
C ASP A 88 -29.09 -13.78 -18.99
N CYS A 89 -28.51 -14.73 -18.23
CA CYS A 89 -27.65 -14.41 -17.07
C CYS A 89 -26.31 -13.80 -17.50
N VAL A 90 -25.78 -14.24 -18.63
CA VAL A 90 -24.55 -13.69 -19.24
C VAL A 90 -24.79 -12.28 -19.75
N GLN A 91 -25.98 -11.98 -20.26
CA GLN A 91 -26.37 -10.65 -20.75
C GLN A 91 -26.56 -9.65 -19.61
N GLU A 92 -27.28 -10.03 -18.55
CA GLU A 92 -27.47 -9.18 -17.35
C GLU A 92 -26.15 -8.85 -16.65
N SER A 93 -25.17 -9.75 -16.74
CA SER A 93 -23.85 -9.59 -16.13
C SER A 93 -22.77 -9.08 -17.07
N LYS A 94 -23.14 -8.61 -18.26
CA LYS A 94 -22.20 -8.18 -19.30
C LYS A 94 -21.33 -6.99 -18.86
N TRP A 95 -21.81 -6.18 -17.92
CA TRP A 95 -21.06 -5.08 -17.32
C TRP A 95 -19.86 -5.54 -16.47
N ALA A 96 -19.83 -6.81 -16.04
CA ALA A 96 -18.71 -7.41 -15.31
C ALA A 96 -17.86 -8.30 -16.26
N GLN A 97 -16.54 -8.15 -16.18
CA GLN A 97 -15.62 -8.93 -17.01
C GLN A 97 -15.42 -10.33 -16.43
N PRO A 98 -15.33 -11.38 -17.27
CA PRO A 98 -15.01 -12.71 -16.79
C PRO A 98 -13.63 -12.75 -16.14
N LEU A 99 -13.57 -13.34 -14.96
CA LEU A 99 -12.34 -13.47 -14.19
C LEU A 99 -11.53 -14.64 -14.74
N ASN A 100 -10.32 -14.37 -15.24
CA ASN A 100 -9.39 -15.42 -15.58
C ASN A 100 -8.73 -15.94 -14.29
N LEU A 101 -9.20 -17.10 -13.83
CA LEU A 101 -8.71 -17.76 -12.61
C LEU A 101 -7.23 -18.14 -12.70
N GLU A 102 -6.75 -18.51 -13.90
CA GLU A 102 -5.33 -18.82 -14.12
C GLU A 102 -4.48 -17.55 -14.04
N TYR A 103 -4.97 -16.44 -14.61
CA TYR A 103 -4.29 -15.14 -14.48
C TYR A 103 -4.21 -14.72 -13.01
N GLN A 104 -5.29 -14.87 -12.24
CA GLN A 104 -5.31 -14.52 -10.83
C GLN A 104 -4.33 -15.38 -10.01
N ARG A 105 -4.25 -16.69 -10.30
CA ARG A 105 -3.26 -17.58 -9.66
C ARG A 105 -1.83 -17.17 -10.00
N LEU A 106 -1.55 -16.87 -11.27
CA LEU A 106 -0.21 -16.47 -11.73
C LEU A 106 0.19 -15.06 -11.25
N ALA A 107 -0.78 -14.17 -11.11
CA ALA A 107 -0.61 -12.80 -10.61
C ALA A 107 -0.71 -12.69 -9.09
N ASN A 108 -0.85 -13.81 -8.36
CA ASN A 108 -0.90 -13.79 -6.91
C ASN A 108 0.43 -13.24 -6.31
N MET A 109 0.33 -12.24 -5.45
CA MET A 109 1.45 -11.52 -4.84
C MET A 109 1.54 -11.69 -3.32
N ASP A 110 0.96 -12.73 -2.73
CA ASP A 110 1.02 -12.98 -1.27
C ASP A 110 2.46 -12.94 -0.71
N TRP A 111 3.46 -13.34 -1.49
CA TRP A 111 4.88 -13.27 -1.10
C TRP A 111 5.37 -11.83 -0.87
N SER A 112 4.73 -10.85 -1.51
CA SER A 112 5.15 -9.45 -1.46
C SER A 112 4.68 -8.75 -0.19
N ASP A 113 3.58 -9.19 0.42
CA ASP A 113 3.02 -8.56 1.63
C ASP A 113 4.00 -8.61 2.81
N SER A 114 4.69 -9.74 2.98
CA SER A 114 5.71 -9.88 4.03
C SER A 114 6.92 -8.99 3.81
N VAL A 115 7.30 -8.78 2.54
CA VAL A 115 8.45 -7.94 2.18
C VAL A 115 8.09 -6.47 2.30
N ASP A 116 6.90 -6.09 1.85
CA ASP A 116 6.36 -4.73 1.91
C ASP A 116 6.24 -4.25 3.36
N ASN A 117 5.82 -5.11 4.29
CA ASN A 117 5.79 -4.78 5.72
C ASN A 117 7.19 -4.57 6.31
N SER A 118 8.17 -5.37 5.88
CA SER A 118 9.57 -5.22 6.31
C SER A 118 10.18 -3.92 5.79
N ILE A 119 9.93 -3.59 4.52
CA ILE A 119 10.33 -2.33 3.90
C ILE A 119 9.77 -1.15 4.70
N LEU A 120 8.47 -1.16 5.03
CA LEU A 120 7.79 -0.08 5.76
C LEU A 120 8.41 0.16 7.14
N ARG A 121 8.76 -0.91 7.86
CA ARG A 121 9.41 -0.79 9.17
C ARG A 121 10.80 -0.17 9.07
N VAL A 122 11.58 -0.59 8.07
CA VAL A 122 12.95 -0.10 7.88
C VAL A 122 12.96 1.34 7.36
N THR A 123 12.16 1.67 6.33
CA THR A 123 12.04 3.04 5.81
C THR A 123 11.41 3.98 6.82
N GLY A 124 10.34 3.54 7.50
CA GLY A 124 9.65 4.31 8.52
C GLY A 124 10.54 4.61 9.71
N LEU A 125 11.28 3.62 10.23
CA LEU A 125 12.23 3.85 11.32
C LEU A 125 13.38 4.79 10.88
N GLY A 126 13.91 4.60 9.66
CA GLY A 126 14.93 5.49 9.11
C GLY A 126 14.45 6.94 8.98
N ALA A 127 13.22 7.15 8.50
CA ALA A 127 12.62 8.47 8.39
C ALA A 127 12.39 9.13 9.76
N VAL A 128 11.90 8.38 10.76
CA VAL A 128 11.75 8.87 12.14
C VAL A 128 13.11 9.25 12.73
N LEU A 129 14.14 8.43 12.52
CA LEU A 129 15.50 8.74 12.97
C LEU A 129 16.06 10.01 12.30
N MET A 130 15.77 10.24 11.02
CA MET A 130 16.15 11.48 10.33
C MET A 130 15.44 12.70 10.92
N VAL A 131 14.14 12.63 11.20
CA VAL A 131 13.40 13.72 11.85
C VAL A 131 13.95 14.02 13.25
N VAL A 132 14.23 12.99 14.04
CA VAL A 132 14.83 13.15 15.38
C VAL A 132 16.22 13.75 15.28
N PHE A 133 17.05 13.26 14.35
CA PHE A 133 18.36 13.82 14.07
C PHE A 133 18.27 15.31 13.70
N GLU A 134 17.37 15.67 12.78
CA GLU A 134 17.15 17.06 12.36
C GLU A 134 16.77 17.92 13.56
N LEU A 135 15.82 17.48 14.38
CA LEU A 135 15.42 18.22 15.58
C LEU A 135 16.60 18.47 16.53
N VAL A 136 17.39 17.43 16.83
CA VAL A 136 18.56 17.57 17.71
C VAL A 136 19.61 18.48 17.09
N PHE A 137 19.85 18.35 15.77
CA PHE A 137 20.76 19.21 15.04
C PHE A 137 20.32 20.69 15.10
N VAL A 138 19.04 20.98 14.88
CA VAL A 138 18.46 22.33 15.00
C VAL A 138 18.67 22.89 16.39
N LEU A 139 18.32 22.12 17.43
CA LEU A 139 18.47 22.57 18.82
C LEU A 139 19.93 22.85 19.17
N CYS A 140 20.86 22.00 18.72
CA CYS A 140 22.28 22.23 18.89
C CYS A 140 22.76 23.49 18.15
N MET A 141 22.33 23.71 16.91
CA MET A 141 22.71 24.89 16.14
C MET A 141 22.16 26.18 16.75
N LEU A 142 20.92 26.18 17.25
CA LEU A 142 20.34 27.32 17.97
C LEU A 142 21.08 27.58 19.29
N TYR A 143 21.38 26.53 20.05
CA TYR A 143 22.16 26.65 21.28
C TYR A 143 23.53 27.30 21.01
N VAL A 144 24.24 26.80 20.01
CA VAL A 144 25.56 27.29 19.61
C VAL A 144 25.50 28.75 19.15
N GLN A 145 24.50 29.09 18.33
CA GLN A 145 24.32 30.43 17.79
C GLN A 145 24.10 31.49 18.87
N TYR A 146 23.29 31.19 19.89
CA TYR A 146 22.86 32.19 20.87
C TYR A 146 23.59 32.13 22.21
N PHE A 147 24.15 30.98 22.59
CA PHE A 147 24.70 30.76 23.94
C PHE A 147 26.20 30.46 23.98
N THR A 148 26.87 30.40 22.82
CA THR A 148 28.32 30.11 22.78
C THR A 148 29.11 31.19 22.07
N SER A 149 30.34 31.42 22.52
CA SER A 149 31.26 32.38 21.88
C SER A 149 31.59 32.01 20.43
N TRP A 150 31.57 30.72 20.09
CA TRP A 150 31.84 30.23 18.74
C TRP A 150 30.85 30.77 17.69
N GLY A 151 29.55 30.81 18.03
CA GLY A 151 28.51 31.40 17.18
C GLY A 151 28.56 32.93 17.13
N LEU A 152 29.18 33.57 18.13
CA LEU A 152 29.32 35.02 18.24
C LEU A 152 30.60 35.58 17.59
N THR A 153 31.55 34.69 17.24
CA THR A 153 32.82 35.06 16.60
C THR A 153 32.58 35.67 15.21
N THR A 154 33.11 36.87 15.00
CA THR A 154 32.98 37.62 13.73
C THR A 154 34.30 37.79 12.96
N ASP A 155 35.44 37.35 13.51
CA ASP A 155 36.76 37.57 12.90
C ASP A 155 37.44 36.26 12.47
N PRO A 156 37.98 36.15 11.23
CA PRO A 156 37.80 37.03 10.06
C PRO A 156 36.54 36.70 9.23
N VAL A 157 35.86 35.59 9.49
CA VAL A 157 34.62 35.16 8.84
C VAL A 157 33.70 34.57 9.91
N PRO A 158 32.40 34.94 9.96
CA PRO A 158 31.48 34.35 10.92
C PRO A 158 31.35 32.85 10.69
N ASN A 159 31.48 32.05 11.76
CA ASN A 159 31.32 30.59 11.70
C ASN A 159 29.91 30.18 11.25
N ILE A 160 28.92 31.02 11.52
CA ILE A 160 27.53 30.87 11.07
C ILE A 160 27.18 32.12 10.24
N PRO A 161 27.06 32.00 8.91
CA PRO A 161 26.67 33.11 8.03
C PRO A 161 25.27 33.60 8.39
N TYR A 162 24.95 34.88 8.19
CA TYR A 162 23.59 35.42 8.35
C TYR A 162 23.33 36.51 7.29
N PHE A 163 22.07 36.72 6.91
CA PHE A 163 21.71 37.69 5.86
C PHE A 163 21.37 39.07 6.43
N PHE A 164 20.42 39.11 7.36
CA PHE A 164 19.87 40.32 8.00
C PHE A 164 19.94 40.24 9.52
N VAL A 165 19.58 39.10 10.10
CA VAL A 165 19.53 38.90 11.56
C VAL A 165 20.32 37.65 11.91
N ARG A 166 21.19 37.73 12.92
CA ARG A 166 21.93 36.56 13.39
C ARG A 166 20.97 35.39 13.67
N GLY A 167 21.18 34.28 12.97
CA GLY A 167 20.38 33.06 13.09
C GLY A 167 19.30 32.88 12.01
N ASP A 168 19.11 33.84 11.11
CA ASP A 168 18.13 33.75 10.02
C ASP A 168 18.41 32.59 9.04
N THR A 169 19.67 32.40 8.66
CA THR A 169 20.16 31.27 7.88
C THR A 169 19.88 29.95 8.58
N VAL A 170 20.21 29.83 9.87
CA VAL A 170 19.96 28.62 10.66
C VAL A 170 18.48 28.29 10.61
N VAL A 171 17.61 29.26 10.90
CA VAL A 171 16.15 29.06 10.89
C VAL A 171 15.65 28.68 9.49
N LEU A 172 16.11 29.33 8.42
CA LEU A 172 15.70 29.03 7.05
C LEU A 172 16.07 27.59 6.65
N PHE A 173 17.31 27.18 6.93
CA PHE A 173 17.79 25.83 6.65
C PHE A 173 17.08 24.77 7.53
N CYS A 174 16.66 25.12 8.75
CA CYS A 174 15.86 24.25 9.59
C CYS A 174 14.45 24.03 9.02
N ILE A 175 13.81 25.08 8.51
CA ILE A 175 12.48 24.97 7.88
C ILE A 175 12.56 24.08 6.65
N ILE A 176 13.57 24.28 5.79
CA ILE A 176 13.75 23.49 4.57
C ILE A 176 14.09 22.03 4.89
N GLY A 177 14.98 21.77 5.86
CA GLY A 177 15.33 20.41 6.28
C GLY A 177 14.14 19.64 6.86
N ASN A 178 13.36 20.28 7.74
CA ASN A 178 12.14 19.67 8.28
C ASN A 178 11.09 19.40 7.20
N LEU A 179 10.96 20.29 6.21
CA LEU A 179 10.06 20.09 5.07
C LEU A 179 10.50 18.88 4.24
N LEU A 180 11.80 18.76 3.93
CA LEU A 180 12.34 17.62 3.19
C LEU A 180 12.16 16.31 3.95
N SER A 181 12.43 16.30 5.25
CA SER A 181 12.19 15.14 6.12
C SER A 181 10.71 14.73 6.19
N ALA A 182 9.79 15.70 6.24
CA ALA A 182 8.35 15.43 6.18
C ALA A 182 7.92 14.85 4.82
N LEU A 183 8.45 15.39 3.72
CA LEU A 183 8.21 14.87 2.37
C LEU A 183 8.77 13.44 2.21
N LEU A 184 9.93 13.16 2.76
CA LEU A 184 10.53 11.81 2.80
C LEU A 184 9.63 10.83 3.56
N LEU A 185 9.13 11.23 4.74
CA LEU A 185 8.22 10.40 5.52
C LEU A 185 6.90 10.14 4.78
N GLN A 186 6.29 11.18 4.20
CA GLN A 186 5.03 11.07 3.48
C GLN A 186 5.17 10.24 2.20
N THR A 187 6.27 10.39 1.46
CA THR A 187 6.52 9.59 0.26
C THR A 187 6.84 8.14 0.62
N ALA A 188 7.58 7.87 1.69
CA ALA A 188 7.81 6.51 2.20
C ALA A 188 6.50 5.79 2.56
N LEU A 189 5.52 6.52 3.11
CA LEU A 189 4.18 5.98 3.39
C LEU A 189 3.37 5.77 2.10
N GLN A 190 3.48 6.66 1.11
CA GLN A 190 2.78 6.54 -0.17
C GLN A 190 3.29 5.37 -1.05
N VAL A 191 4.56 4.97 -0.90
CA VAL A 191 5.09 3.74 -1.52
C VAL A 191 4.22 2.52 -1.18
N HIS A 192 3.57 2.51 -0.01
CA HIS A 192 2.77 1.39 0.46
C HIS A 192 1.33 1.39 -0.07
N VAL A 193 0.70 2.57 -0.17
CA VAL A 193 -0.75 2.67 -0.43
C VAL A 193 -1.10 2.53 -1.92
N HIS A 194 -0.16 2.81 -2.83
CA HIS A 194 -0.40 2.73 -4.26
C HIS A 194 0.35 1.57 -4.92
N GLU A 195 -0.28 0.95 -5.92
CA GLU A 195 0.32 -0.02 -6.87
C GLU A 195 1.59 0.51 -7.59
N ARG A 196 1.94 1.79 -7.39
CA ARG A 196 3.10 2.47 -7.97
C ARG A 196 4.35 2.40 -7.08
N GLN A 197 4.62 1.24 -6.48
CA GLN A 197 5.80 0.99 -5.64
C GLN A 197 7.12 1.41 -6.31
N LEU A 198 7.24 1.19 -7.62
CA LEU A 198 8.43 1.55 -8.39
C LEU A 198 8.61 3.07 -8.52
N GLY A 199 7.55 3.82 -8.82
CA GLY A 199 7.62 5.27 -8.96
C GLY A 199 7.88 5.96 -7.62
N ALA A 200 7.22 5.47 -6.57
CA ALA A 200 7.41 5.99 -5.22
C ALA A 200 8.81 5.66 -4.67
N GLY A 201 9.37 4.49 -4.95
CA GLY A 201 10.75 4.13 -4.59
C GLY A 201 11.80 5.01 -5.28
N ILE A 202 11.59 5.35 -6.57
CA ILE A 202 12.46 6.28 -7.31
C ILE A 202 12.38 7.70 -6.71
N LEU A 203 11.17 8.18 -6.42
CA LEU A 203 10.98 9.49 -5.80
C LEU A 203 11.66 9.57 -4.43
N LEU A 204 11.53 8.51 -3.62
CA LEU A 204 12.20 8.40 -2.32
C LEU A 204 13.73 8.46 -2.45
N MET A 205 14.30 7.78 -3.45
CA MET A 205 15.74 7.84 -3.73
C MET A 205 16.18 9.26 -4.12
N LEU A 206 15.42 9.94 -4.98
CA LEU A 206 15.71 11.32 -5.39
C LEU A 206 15.70 12.27 -4.19
N LEU A 207 14.67 12.20 -3.36
CA LEU A 207 14.56 13.01 -2.14
C LEU A 207 15.72 12.75 -1.18
N LEU A 208 16.17 11.49 -1.05
CA LEU A 208 17.31 11.15 -0.20
C LEU A 208 18.63 11.74 -0.73
N VAL A 209 18.85 11.73 -2.04
CA VAL A 209 20.01 12.39 -2.66
C VAL A 209 19.98 13.90 -2.40
N THR A 210 18.80 14.52 -2.54
CA THR A 210 18.62 15.95 -2.22
C THR A 210 18.91 16.24 -0.75
N GLU A 211 18.45 15.40 0.18
CA GLU A 211 18.68 15.56 1.62
C GLU A 211 20.17 15.46 1.98
N VAL A 212 20.89 14.48 1.42
CA VAL A 212 22.34 14.34 1.61
C VAL A 212 23.07 15.58 1.08
N GLY A 213 22.71 16.05 -0.11
CA GLY A 213 23.28 17.27 -0.69
C GLY A 213 23.02 18.50 0.18
N PHE A 214 21.81 18.62 0.71
CA PHE A 214 21.41 19.69 1.62
C PHE A 214 22.19 19.65 2.94
N LEU A 215 22.42 18.47 3.51
CA LEU A 215 23.20 18.30 4.73
C LEU A 215 24.69 18.58 4.53
N LEU A 216 25.28 18.16 3.42
CA LEU A 216 26.65 18.54 3.04
C LEU A 216 26.77 20.06 2.88
N GLY A 217 25.77 20.68 2.23
CA GLY A 217 25.66 22.13 2.10
C GLY A 217 25.68 22.82 3.47
N ARG A 218 24.84 22.39 4.41
CA ARG A 218 24.81 22.89 5.79
C ARG A 218 26.15 22.68 6.51
N GLY A 219 26.78 21.52 6.31
CA GLY A 219 28.11 21.18 6.80
C GLY A 219 29.17 22.24 6.46
N LEU A 220 29.22 22.61 5.18
CA LEU A 220 30.12 23.62 4.66
C LEU A 220 29.75 25.03 5.13
N LEU A 221 28.45 25.35 5.12
CA LEU A 221 27.95 26.68 5.42
C LEU A 221 28.13 27.07 6.88
N PHE A 222 27.95 26.12 7.81
CA PHE A 222 28.14 26.34 9.26
C PHE A 222 29.57 26.06 9.72
N ASN A 223 30.52 25.93 8.79
CA ASN A 223 31.93 25.68 9.08
C ASN A 223 32.15 24.60 10.15
N LEU A 224 31.37 23.51 10.09
CA LEU A 224 31.33 22.48 11.14
C LEU A 224 32.70 21.83 11.38
N ARG A 225 33.63 21.94 10.42
CA ARG A 225 35.03 21.51 10.56
C ARG A 225 35.77 22.15 11.74
N PHE A 226 35.46 23.40 12.08
CA PHE A 226 36.13 24.11 13.18
C PHE A 226 35.26 24.15 14.45
N TYR A 227 34.30 23.23 14.55
CA TYR A 227 33.45 23.14 15.73
C TYR A 227 34.30 22.74 16.96
N PRO A 228 34.14 23.42 18.11
CA PRO A 228 35.02 23.27 19.25
C PRO A 228 34.92 21.90 19.93
N SER A 229 33.80 21.18 19.76
CA SER A 229 33.68 19.80 20.25
C SER A 229 33.94 18.79 19.14
N LEU A 230 35.10 18.16 19.21
CA LEU A 230 35.57 17.14 18.26
C LEU A 230 34.66 15.90 18.19
N TYR A 231 33.84 15.64 19.21
CA TYR A 231 32.99 14.45 19.30
C TYR A 231 31.58 14.65 18.75
N LEU A 232 31.09 15.90 18.69
CA LEU A 232 29.71 16.18 18.30
C LEU A 232 29.48 15.98 16.79
N ILE A 233 30.43 16.43 15.97
CA ILE A 233 30.38 16.29 14.50
C ILE A 233 30.33 14.81 14.07
N PRO A 234 31.25 13.92 14.51
CA PRO A 234 31.22 12.52 14.11
C PRO A 234 29.98 11.79 14.65
N PHE A 235 29.45 12.18 15.81
CA PHE A 235 28.19 11.62 16.32
C PHE A 235 27.01 11.96 15.40
N PHE A 236 26.86 13.23 15.01
CA PHE A 236 25.82 13.66 14.07
C PHE A 236 25.96 13.01 12.70
N LEU A 237 27.18 12.95 12.15
CA LEU A 237 27.45 12.24 10.92
C LEU A 237 27.12 10.75 11.02
N GLY A 238 27.48 10.09 12.12
CA GLY A 238 27.16 8.68 12.36
C GLY A 238 25.64 8.42 12.40
N ALA A 239 24.91 9.24 13.17
CA ALA A 239 23.45 9.15 13.25
C ALA A 239 22.79 9.36 11.89
N PHE A 240 23.22 10.39 11.15
CA PHE A 240 22.72 10.67 9.81
C PHE A 240 23.02 9.54 8.82
N VAL A 241 24.25 9.01 8.82
CA VAL A 241 24.65 7.90 7.93
C VAL A 241 23.82 6.66 8.21
N ILE A 242 23.62 6.31 9.47
CA ILE A 242 22.77 5.16 9.84
C ILE A 242 21.35 5.38 9.33
N ALA A 243 20.74 6.52 9.60
CA ALA A 243 19.38 6.81 9.16
C ALA A 243 19.26 6.84 7.62
N THR A 244 20.24 7.43 6.94
CA THR A 244 20.34 7.44 5.47
C THR A 244 20.44 6.03 4.91
N LEU A 245 21.28 5.16 5.48
CA LEU A 245 21.42 3.77 5.05
C LEU A 245 20.11 2.98 5.22
N MET A 246 19.36 3.24 6.29
CA MET A 246 18.05 2.61 6.50
C MET A 246 17.04 3.03 5.43
N VAL A 247 16.90 4.34 5.17
CA VAL A 247 15.98 4.85 4.14
C VAL A 247 16.42 4.37 2.75
N PHE A 248 17.72 4.40 2.45
CA PHE A 248 18.28 3.93 1.19
C PHE A 248 18.05 2.43 0.97
N GLY A 249 18.33 1.60 1.97
CA GLY A 249 18.10 0.15 1.92
C GLY A 249 16.63 -0.17 1.67
N GLY A 250 15.73 0.52 2.36
CA GLY A 250 14.30 0.36 2.14
C GLY A 250 13.83 0.85 0.76
N ALA A 251 14.39 1.95 0.24
CA ALA A 251 14.12 2.42 -1.12
C ALA A 251 14.55 1.41 -2.20
N LEU A 252 15.76 0.84 -2.07
CA LEU A 252 16.26 -0.19 -2.97
C LEU A 252 15.39 -1.45 -2.96
N LEU A 253 14.98 -1.90 -1.77
CA LEU A 253 14.08 -3.04 -1.63
C LEU A 253 12.72 -2.76 -2.27
N ALA A 254 12.15 -1.57 -2.09
CA ALA A 254 10.89 -1.17 -2.73
C ALA A 254 10.98 -1.19 -4.26
N ILE A 255 12.08 -0.65 -4.82
CA ILE A 255 12.34 -0.69 -6.26
C ILE A 255 12.46 -2.14 -6.74
N GLY A 256 13.23 -2.97 -6.02
CA GLY A 256 13.44 -4.39 -6.34
C GLY A 256 12.15 -5.20 -6.34
N VAL A 257 11.30 -5.03 -5.32
CA VAL A 257 9.97 -5.65 -5.26
C VAL A 257 9.10 -5.16 -6.41
N GLY A 258 9.08 -3.85 -6.69
CA GLY A 258 8.35 -3.27 -7.81
C GLY A 258 8.75 -3.87 -9.17
N PHE A 259 10.04 -4.07 -9.42
CA PHE A 259 10.53 -4.75 -10.63
C PHE A 259 10.09 -6.21 -10.69
N LYS A 260 10.16 -6.94 -9.57
CA LYS A 260 9.74 -8.35 -9.52
C LYS A 260 8.24 -8.50 -9.75
N LYS A 261 7.41 -7.63 -9.15
CA LYS A 261 5.96 -7.57 -9.41
C LYS A 261 5.66 -7.30 -10.88
N ARG A 262 6.31 -6.30 -11.48
CA ARG A 262 6.16 -5.98 -12.92
C ARG A 262 6.54 -7.15 -13.82
N LYS A 263 7.63 -7.86 -13.50
CA LYS A 263 8.08 -9.04 -14.25
C LYS A 263 7.10 -10.21 -14.12
N GLN A 264 6.53 -10.44 -12.94
CA GLN A 264 5.54 -11.49 -12.71
C GLN A 264 4.26 -11.22 -13.50
N LEU A 265 3.74 -9.99 -13.48
CA LEU A 265 2.58 -9.59 -14.28
C LEU A 265 2.84 -9.74 -15.78
N LYS A 266 4.02 -9.32 -16.25
CA LYS A 266 4.41 -9.47 -17.67
C LYS A 266 4.44 -10.95 -18.07
N ARG A 267 5.07 -11.81 -17.27
CA ARG A 267 5.10 -13.26 -17.50
C ARG A 267 3.70 -13.88 -17.49
N ALA A 268 2.86 -13.52 -16.52
CA ALA A 268 1.48 -14.01 -16.46
C ALA A 268 0.69 -13.64 -17.73
N ARG A 269 0.86 -12.42 -18.25
CA ARG A 269 0.26 -12.01 -19.53
C ARG A 269 0.82 -12.80 -20.71
N GLU A 270 2.13 -13.01 -20.78
CA GLU A 270 2.78 -13.79 -21.84
C GLU A 270 2.33 -15.25 -21.84
N THR A 271 2.32 -15.90 -20.68
CA THR A 271 1.89 -17.31 -20.52
C THR A 271 0.45 -17.53 -20.96
N LEU A 272 -0.40 -16.51 -20.80
CA LEU A 272 -1.81 -16.58 -21.18
C LEU A 272 -2.09 -16.00 -22.57
N GLY A 273 -1.06 -15.63 -23.34
CA GLY A 273 -1.21 -15.06 -24.69
C GLY A 273 -1.91 -13.68 -24.70
N LEU A 274 -1.99 -13.00 -23.55
CA LEU A 274 -2.64 -11.71 -23.37
C LEU A 274 -1.72 -10.53 -23.70
N SER A 275 -0.51 -10.78 -24.19
CA SER A 275 0.52 -9.76 -24.46
C SER A 275 0.29 -8.95 -25.76
N GLY A 276 -0.81 -9.20 -26.48
CA GLY A 276 -1.13 -8.58 -27.77
C GLY A 276 -2.34 -7.63 -27.79
N GLN A 277 -2.88 -7.25 -26.63
CA GLN A 277 -3.92 -6.22 -26.50
C GLN A 277 -3.42 -5.03 -25.69
#